data_AF-A0A7X3PR42-F1
#
_entry.id   AF-A0A7X3PR42-F1
#
_cell.length_a   1.000
_cell.length_b   1.000
_cell.length_c   1.000
_cell.angle_alpha   90.00
_cell.angle_beta   90.00
_cell.angle_gamma   90.00
#
_symmetry.space_group_name_H-M   'P 1'
#
loop_
_entity.id
_entity.type
_entity.pdbx_description
1 polymer ?
#
loop_
_entity_poly.entity_id
_entity_poly.type
_entity_poly.pdbx_seq_one_letter_code
_entity_poly.pdbx_strand_id
1 'polypeptide(L)' 'LCDIEKERRIPSPSRAAKIAGKLGEPESFWVQLALQDMLRKENLNLVVSIG' A
#
# COMPACT_ATOMS: atom_id res chain seq x y z
N LEU A 1 10.66 -16.90 -21.10
CA LEU A 1 9.39 -16.36 -20.59
C LEU A 1 9.71 -15.75 -19.23
N CYS A 2 10.13 -14.48 -19.25
CA CYS A 2 10.88 -13.88 -18.16
C CYS A 2 9.91 -13.36 -17.09
N ASP A 3 10.03 -13.91 -15.89
CA ASP A 3 9.31 -13.64 -14.64
C ASP A 3 9.58 -12.20 -14.11
N ILE A 4 9.48 -11.19 -14.98
CA ILE A 4 9.75 -9.77 -14.64
C ILE A 4 8.44 -9.05 -14.26
N GLU A 5 7.29 -9.72 -14.32
CA GLU A 5 6.04 -9.26 -13.69
C GLU A 5 6.02 -9.50 -12.17
N LYS A 6 7.17 -9.41 -11.50
CA LYS A 6 7.17 -8.98 -10.09
C LYS A 6 6.95 -7.48 -10.05
N GLU A 7 5.79 -7.07 -10.59
CA GLU A 7 5.12 -5.85 -10.18
C GLU A 7 5.28 -5.75 -8.67
N ARG A 8 5.78 -4.60 -8.20
CA ARG A 8 5.85 -4.30 -6.77
C ARG A 8 4.49 -4.64 -6.17
N ARG A 9 4.40 -5.79 -5.51
CA ARG A 9 3.15 -6.28 -4.96
C ARG A 9 2.94 -5.46 -3.71
N ILE A 10 2.30 -4.31 -3.89
CA ILE A 10 1.94 -3.40 -2.80
C ILE A 10 1.29 -4.26 -1.74
N PRO A 11 1.79 -4.24 -0.49
CA PRO A 11 1.17 -5.00 0.57
C PRO A 11 -0.29 -4.57 0.65
N SER A 12 -1.21 -5.52 0.75
CA SER A 12 -2.60 -5.22 1.06
C SER A 12 -2.67 -4.35 2.33
N PRO A 13 -3.69 -3.51 2.52
CA PRO A 13 -3.79 -2.64 3.69
C PRO A 13 -3.63 -3.42 5.01
N SER A 14 -4.16 -4.65 5.11
CA SER A 14 -3.92 -5.53 6.27
C SER A 14 -2.46 -5.97 6.45
N ARG A 15 -1.69 -6.13 5.37
CA ARG A 15 -0.24 -6.39 5.45
C ARG A 15 0.52 -5.11 5.82
N ALA A 16 0.11 -3.97 5.30
CA ALA A 16 0.71 -2.67 5.63
C ALA A 16 0.56 -2.35 7.12
N ALA A 17 -0.63 -2.56 7.70
CA ALA A 17 -0.86 -2.44 9.14
C ALA A 17 0.04 -3.37 9.97
N LYS A 18 0.15 -4.65 9.57
CA LYS A 18 1.05 -5.61 10.23
C LYS A 18 2.53 -5.22 10.14
N ILE A 19 2.95 -4.57 9.06
CA ILE A 19 4.32 -4.09 8.88
C ILE A 19 4.53 -2.85 9.75
N ALA A 20 3.60 -1.90 9.75
CA ALA A 20 3.64 -0.71 10.58
C ALA A 20 3.76 -1.05 12.08
N GLY A 21 2.94 -1.98 12.57
CA GLY A 21 3.03 -2.46 13.95
C GLY A 21 4.35 -3.13 14.30
N LYS A 22 5.02 -3.78 13.33
CA LYS A 22 6.37 -4.34 13.53
C LYS A 22 7.48 -3.29 13.49
N LEU A 23 7.27 -2.22 12.74
CA LEU A 23 8.21 -1.11 12.59
C LEU A 23 8.04 -0.05 13.69
N GLY A 24 6.97 -0.10 14.48
CA GLY A 24 6.64 0.93 15.47
C GLY A 24 6.10 2.22 14.83
N GLU A 25 5.66 2.13 13.58
CA GLU A 25 5.16 3.25 12.79
C GLU A 25 3.63 3.33 12.84
N PRO A 26 3.03 4.51 12.57
CA PRO A 26 1.58 4.66 12.55
C PRO A 26 0.93 3.81 11.45
N GLU A 27 0.05 2.89 11.86
CA GLU A 27 -0.69 2.00 10.94
C GLU A 27 -1.48 2.78 9.88
N SER A 28 -2.08 3.91 10.28
CA SER A 28 -2.83 4.80 9.40
C SER A 28 -2.00 5.32 8.23
N PHE A 29 -0.74 5.71 8.45
CA PHE A 29 0.15 6.16 7.38
C PHE A 29 0.47 5.04 6.38
N TRP A 30 0.78 3.85 6.88
CA TRP A 30 1.13 2.70 6.05
C TRP A 30 -0.07 2.16 5.26
N VAL A 31 -1.26 2.14 5.89
CA VAL A 31 -2.50 1.76 5.23
C VAL A 31 -2.89 2.80 4.18
N GLN A 32 -2.76 4.09 4.48
CA GLN A 32 -3.00 5.18 3.53
C GLN A 32 -2.08 5.05 2.31
N LEU A 33 -0.78 4.81 2.53
CA LEU A 33 0.19 4.62 1.46
C LEU A 33 -0.16 3.41 0.58
N ALA A 34 -0.54 2.29 1.19
CA ALA A 34 -0.93 1.08 0.46
C ALA A 34 -2.18 1.31 -0.40
N LEU A 35 -3.19 2.00 0.13
CA LEU A 35 -4.42 2.34 -0.61
C LEU A 35 -4.13 3.35 -1.73
N GLN A 36 -3.31 4.36 -1.46
CA GLN A 36 -2.92 5.38 -2.45
C GLN A 36 -2.22 4.75 -3.65
N ASP A 37 -1.38 3.75 -3.41
CA ASP A 37 -0.68 3.03 -4.48
C ASP A 37 -1.65 2.13 -5.28
N MET A 38 -2.58 1.43 -4.60
CA MET A 38 -3.64 0.67 -5.29
C MET A 38 -4.45 1.55 -6.24
N LEU A 39 -4.83 2.76 -5.82
CA LEU A 39 -5.58 3.68 -6.67
C LEU A 39 -4.73 4.15 -7.87
N ARG A 40 -3.44 4.43 -7.66
CA ARG A 40 -2.52 4.77 -8.75
C ARG A 40 -2.38 3.65 -9.76
N LYS A 41 -2.35 2.39 -9.31
CA LYS A 41 -2.31 1.22 -10.20
C LYS A 41 -3.55 1.12 -11.10
N GLU A 42 -4.72 1.45 -10.55
CA GLU A 42 -5.98 1.50 -11.27
C GLU A 42 -6.14 2.79 -12.12
N ASN A 43 -5.10 3.63 -12.22
CA ASN A 43 -5.14 4.95 -12.86
C ASN A 43 -6.22 5.90 -12.26
N LEU A 44 -6.61 5.64 -11.00
CA LEU A 44 -7.52 6.50 -10.25
C LEU A 44 -6.69 7.59 -9.54
N ASN A 45 -6.83 8.83 -10.01
CA ASN A 45 -6.14 9.97 -9.44
C ASN A 45 -6.87 10.52 -8.19
N LEU A 46 -7.16 9.63 -7.25
CA LEU A 46 -7.84 9.91 -5.99
C LEU A 46 -6.82 10.00 -4.85
N VAL A 47 -7.07 10.90 -3.90
CA VAL A 47 -6.23 11.05 -2.70
C VAL A 47 -6.87 10.28 -1.55
N VAL A 48 -6.11 9.39 -0.92
CA VAL A 48 -6.56 8.68 0.28
C VAL A 48 -6.17 9.51 1.50
N SER A 49 -7.13 9.76 2.38
CA SER A 49 -6.91 10.33 3.71
C SER A 49 -7.59 9.45 4.74
N ILE A 50 -6.85 9.03 5.77
CA ILE A 50 -7.38 8.29 6.91
C ILE A 50 -7.39 9.27 8.08
N GLY A 51 -8.57 9.55 8.61
CA GLY A 51 -8.81 10.47 9.73
C GLY A 51 -9.01 9.77 11.05
#